data_AF-A0A4S5B9S7-F1
#
_entry.id   AF-A0A4S5B9S7-F1
#
_cell.length_a   1.000
_cell.length_b   1.000
_cell.length_c   1.000
_cell.angle_alpha   90.00
_cell.angle_beta   90.00
_cell.angle_gamma   90.00
#
_symmetry.space_group_name_H-M   'P 1'
#
loop_
_entity.id
_entity.type
_entity.pdbx_description
1 polymer ?
#
loop_
_entity_poly.entity_id
_entity_poly.type
_entity_poly.pdbx_seq_one_letter_code
_entity_poly.pdbx_strand_id
1 'polypeptide(L)'
;MQPVQPAAATTPEQAPQTPSGPGVVRVWRATSATAVTVLDGLSPACVPFAVWWDTEAGRRRELRTPEHREAWIAARHDRAVASVAVARARSQCKTAREASANPLAARRRAARLAAKAAKGRRRAARAGVKTARVTYPASLYQPALQAHAVHAVPAGLVSWLSSQDWPVEMSAGLLGLHAAGLWLGRRHAVVAPAAVEEAVSAEERQLLDRLDPEYWTAHAAGRGLAGTLTTPPTVGPGGIRCEVRLDGTWTVKALAGKTDSVRALLGARTALRLRITGGARGGWAILTLATRHATDGQSAAWTPARIPADPT
;
A
#
# COMPACT_ATOMS: atom_id res chain seq x y z
N MET A 1 -15.24 58.25 69.61
CA MET A 1 -15.65 56.87 69.26
C MET A 1 -15.87 56.82 67.76
N GLN A 2 -15.10 55.98 67.07
CA GLN A 2 -15.08 55.86 65.61
C GLN A 2 -16.36 55.17 65.09
N PRO A 3 -16.99 55.66 64.01
CA PRO A 3 -17.92 54.85 63.24
C PRO A 3 -17.16 53.99 62.21
N VAL A 4 -17.46 52.70 62.27
CA VAL A 4 -16.96 51.60 61.43
C VAL A 4 -17.46 51.75 59.99
N GLN A 5 -16.55 51.72 59.02
CA GLN A 5 -16.87 51.62 57.59
C GLN A 5 -17.22 50.16 57.20
N PRO A 6 -18.21 49.94 56.31
CA PRO A 6 -18.53 48.61 55.81
C PRO A 6 -17.60 48.17 54.65
N ALA A 7 -17.40 46.85 54.60
CA ALA A 7 -16.49 46.12 53.72
C ALA A 7 -16.75 46.32 52.21
N ALA A 8 -15.68 46.58 51.46
CA ALA A 8 -15.66 46.52 50.01
C ALA A 8 -15.49 45.08 49.51
N ALA A 9 -16.27 44.73 48.49
CA ALA A 9 -16.33 43.41 47.86
C ALA A 9 -14.98 42.98 47.25
N THR A 10 -14.66 41.71 47.44
CA THR A 10 -13.53 41.00 46.83
C THR A 10 -13.70 40.86 45.32
N THR A 11 -12.72 41.37 44.56
CA THR A 11 -12.47 41.08 43.14
C THR A 11 -12.15 39.59 42.96
N PRO A 12 -12.71 38.88 41.96
CA PRO A 12 -12.27 37.52 41.65
C PRO A 12 -10.90 37.54 40.95
N GLU A 13 -10.03 36.68 41.48
CA GLU A 13 -8.71 36.31 40.98
C GLU A 13 -8.78 35.83 39.52
N GLN A 14 -8.04 36.49 38.63
CA GLN A 14 -7.88 36.07 37.24
C GLN A 14 -7.05 34.78 37.17
N ALA A 15 -7.67 33.69 36.69
CA ALA A 15 -6.97 32.46 36.34
C ALA A 15 -5.89 32.69 35.26
N PRO A 16 -4.78 31.93 35.26
CA PRO A 16 -3.66 32.12 34.34
C PRO A 16 -4.11 31.88 32.89
N GLN A 17 -4.01 32.92 32.06
CA GLN A 17 -4.24 32.81 30.63
C GLN A 17 -3.12 31.98 30.00
N THR A 18 -3.43 30.76 29.56
CA THR A 18 -2.59 30.02 28.61
C THR A 18 -2.44 30.83 27.32
N PRO A 19 -1.22 31.04 26.79
CA PRO A 19 -1.01 31.83 25.59
C PRO A 19 -1.41 31.04 24.34
N SER A 20 -2.70 30.96 24.05
CA SER A 20 -3.22 30.57 22.73
C SER A 20 -3.13 31.76 21.77
N GLY A 21 -1.89 32.23 21.54
CA GLY A 21 -1.62 33.36 20.67
C GLY A 21 -1.51 32.97 19.19
N PRO A 22 -1.85 33.86 18.25
CA PRO A 22 -1.73 33.65 16.80
C PRO A 22 -0.29 33.34 16.33
N GLY A 23 0.71 33.58 17.18
CA GLY A 23 2.11 33.24 16.94
C GLY A 23 2.40 31.73 16.94
N VAL A 24 1.81 30.96 17.86
CA VAL A 24 2.02 29.49 17.94
C VAL A 24 1.46 28.80 16.70
N VAL A 25 0.29 29.24 16.23
CA VAL A 25 -0.33 28.73 14.99
C VAL A 25 0.48 29.10 13.74
N ARG A 26 1.11 30.29 13.70
CA ARG A 26 1.98 30.70 12.58
C ARG A 26 3.29 29.94 12.54
N VAL A 27 3.93 29.72 13.69
CA VAL A 27 5.18 28.94 13.77
C VAL A 27 4.91 27.50 13.33
N TRP A 28 3.85 26.86 13.82
CA TRP A 28 3.49 25.50 13.41
C TRP A 28 3.21 25.40 11.90
N ARG A 29 2.48 26.37 11.32
CA ARG A 29 2.24 26.43 9.87
C ARG A 29 3.54 26.62 9.08
N ALA A 30 4.45 27.49 9.52
CA ALA A 30 5.72 27.72 8.84
C ALA A 30 6.63 26.48 8.86
N THR A 31 6.74 25.80 10.01
CA THR A 31 7.55 24.57 10.13
C THR A 31 6.96 23.43 9.30
N SER A 32 5.62 23.31 9.28
CA SER A 32 4.93 22.31 8.44
C SER A 32 5.06 22.58 6.95
N ALA A 33 4.99 23.85 6.50
CA ALA A 33 5.16 24.22 5.10
C ALA A 33 6.58 23.94 4.59
N THR A 34 7.61 24.29 5.37
CA THR A 34 9.00 23.99 5.02
C THR A 34 9.28 22.49 4.97
N ALA A 35 8.71 21.72 5.92
CA ALA A 35 8.81 20.26 5.90
C ALA A 35 8.14 19.65 4.66
N VAL A 36 6.97 20.17 4.25
CA VAL A 36 6.28 19.73 3.03
C VAL A 36 7.10 20.03 1.78
N THR A 37 7.66 21.23 1.64
CA THR A 37 8.48 21.62 0.48
C THR A 37 9.75 20.76 0.33
N VAL A 38 10.42 20.44 1.44
CA VAL A 38 11.61 19.58 1.42
C VAL A 38 11.24 18.13 1.07
N LEU A 39 10.15 17.61 1.66
CA LEU A 39 9.66 16.27 1.34
C LEU A 39 9.20 16.16 -0.11
N ASP A 40 8.56 17.19 -0.66
CA ASP A 40 8.13 17.25 -2.06
C ASP A 40 9.34 17.33 -3.01
N GLY A 41 10.43 18.01 -2.62
CA GLY A 41 11.67 18.04 -3.39
C GLY A 41 12.43 16.70 -3.44
N LEU A 42 12.34 15.89 -2.38
CA LEU A 42 12.99 14.58 -2.30
C LEU A 42 12.15 13.45 -2.93
N SER A 43 10.85 13.68 -3.08
CA SER A 43 9.87 12.70 -3.51
C SER A 43 10.11 12.14 -4.93
N PRO A 44 10.50 12.94 -5.96
CA PRO A 44 10.89 12.42 -7.28
C PRO A 44 12.06 11.43 -7.24
N ALA A 45 13.05 11.67 -6.38
CA ALA A 45 14.23 10.80 -6.26
C ALA A 45 13.87 9.41 -5.70
N CYS A 46 12.75 9.29 -4.98
CA CYS A 46 12.25 8.04 -4.41
C CYS A 46 11.30 7.26 -5.34
N VAL A 47 10.86 7.85 -6.47
CA VAL A 47 9.92 7.20 -7.41
C VAL A 47 10.47 5.91 -8.02
N PRO A 48 11.70 5.87 -8.57
CA PRO A 48 12.22 4.65 -9.19
C PRO A 48 12.28 3.49 -8.19
N PHE A 49 12.59 3.80 -6.93
CA PHE A 49 12.62 2.84 -5.85
C PHE A 49 11.23 2.28 -5.51
N ALA A 50 10.22 3.14 -5.40
CA ALA A 50 8.84 2.71 -5.15
C ALA A 50 8.27 1.87 -6.32
N VAL A 51 8.51 2.28 -7.57
CA VAL A 51 8.08 1.54 -8.76
C VAL A 51 8.75 0.17 -8.83
N TRP A 52 10.06 0.10 -8.62
CA TRP A 52 10.78 -1.17 -8.55
C TRP A 52 10.25 -2.06 -7.42
N TRP A 53 9.96 -1.48 -6.26
CA TRP A 53 9.44 -2.22 -5.11
C TRP A 53 8.07 -2.83 -5.40
N ASP A 54 7.16 -2.05 -5.99
CA ASP A 54 5.80 -2.48 -6.26
C ASP A 54 5.75 -3.50 -7.41
N THR A 55 6.58 -3.33 -8.45
CA THR A 55 6.72 -4.32 -9.55
C THR A 55 7.29 -5.64 -9.04
N GLU A 56 8.34 -5.60 -8.20
CA GLU A 56 8.90 -6.79 -7.58
C GLU A 56 7.93 -7.43 -6.56
N ALA A 57 7.13 -6.63 -5.85
CA ALA A 57 6.07 -7.12 -4.97
C ALA A 57 5.01 -7.88 -5.77
N GLY A 58 4.59 -7.34 -6.92
CA GLY A 58 3.65 -7.97 -7.86
C GLY A 58 4.19 -9.30 -8.38
N ARG A 59 5.39 -9.29 -8.97
CA ARG A 59 6.07 -10.49 -9.48
C ARG A 59 6.15 -11.61 -8.42
N ARG A 60 6.46 -11.26 -7.17
CA ARG A 60 6.51 -12.25 -6.07
C ARG A 60 5.13 -12.74 -5.63
N ARG A 61 4.08 -11.92 -5.72
CA ARG A 61 2.71 -12.35 -5.42
C ARG A 61 2.26 -13.39 -6.46
N GLU A 62 2.52 -13.13 -7.73
CA GLU A 62 2.21 -14.06 -8.83
C GLU A 62 2.91 -15.41 -8.66
N LEU A 63 4.18 -15.41 -8.24
CA LEU A 63 4.94 -16.63 -7.98
C LEU A 63 4.48 -17.39 -6.72
N ARG A 64 3.73 -16.77 -5.81
CA ARG A 64 3.30 -17.40 -4.55
C ARG A 64 1.97 -18.15 -4.69
N THR A 65 1.96 -19.10 -5.62
CA THR A 65 0.84 -20.03 -5.82
C THR A 65 0.82 -21.11 -4.72
N PRO A 66 -0.34 -21.75 -4.45
CA PRO A 66 -0.43 -22.89 -3.52
C PRO A 66 0.49 -24.05 -3.94
N GLU A 67 0.59 -24.32 -5.24
CA GLU A 67 1.46 -25.37 -5.80
C GLU A 67 2.94 -25.11 -5.49
N HIS A 68 3.41 -23.88 -5.71
CA HIS A 68 4.79 -23.50 -5.37
C HIS A 68 5.05 -23.54 -3.86
N ARG A 69 4.04 -23.20 -3.04
CA ARG A 69 4.12 -23.31 -1.58
C ARG A 69 4.29 -24.76 -1.14
N GLU A 70 3.52 -25.68 -1.70
CA GLU A 70 3.60 -27.11 -1.41
C GLU A 70 4.96 -27.68 -1.84
N ALA A 71 5.43 -27.35 -3.04
CA ALA A 71 6.76 -27.74 -3.51
C ALA A 71 7.88 -27.24 -2.58
N TRP A 72 7.74 -26.01 -2.06
CA TRP A 72 8.69 -25.46 -1.10
C TRP A 72 8.65 -26.17 0.26
N ILE A 73 7.47 -26.50 0.77
CA ILE A 73 7.30 -27.27 2.01
C ILE A 73 7.90 -28.68 1.85
N ALA A 74 7.59 -29.36 0.75
CA ALA A 74 8.14 -30.68 0.42
C ALA A 74 9.67 -30.65 0.36
N ALA A 75 10.26 -29.70 -0.37
CA ALA A 75 11.72 -29.56 -0.45
C ALA A 75 12.37 -29.31 0.93
N ARG A 76 11.72 -28.54 1.81
CA ARG A 76 12.20 -28.33 3.20
C ARG A 76 12.13 -29.61 4.02
N HIS A 77 11.03 -30.35 3.90
CA HIS A 77 10.86 -31.63 4.56
C HIS A 77 11.93 -32.63 4.12
N ASP A 78 12.17 -32.77 2.81
CA ASP A 78 13.20 -33.65 2.26
C ASP A 78 14.61 -33.29 2.76
N ARG A 79 14.92 -32.00 2.88
CA ARG A 79 16.18 -31.55 3.46
C ARG A 79 16.30 -31.92 4.95
N ALA A 80 15.21 -31.85 5.71
CA ALA A 80 15.20 -32.26 7.11
C ALA A 80 15.44 -33.77 7.23
N VAL A 81 14.70 -34.58 6.48
CA VAL A 81 14.87 -36.04 6.41
C VAL A 81 16.30 -36.42 5.99
N ALA A 82 16.85 -35.79 4.95
CA ALA A 82 18.22 -36.02 4.52
C ALA A 82 19.27 -35.63 5.59
N SER A 83 18.98 -34.62 6.40
CA SER A 83 19.86 -34.23 7.52
C SER A 83 19.85 -35.26 8.64
N VAL A 84 18.69 -35.81 8.97
CA VAL A 84 18.54 -36.93 9.92
C VAL A 84 19.27 -38.17 9.39
N ALA A 85 19.14 -38.48 8.11
CA ALA A 85 19.85 -39.61 7.48
C ALA A 85 21.39 -39.46 7.58
N VAL A 86 21.93 -38.24 7.43
CA VAL A 86 23.36 -37.98 7.65
C VAL A 86 23.76 -38.19 9.11
N ALA A 87 22.93 -37.75 10.07
CA ALA A 87 23.19 -37.97 11.49
C ALA A 87 23.20 -39.47 11.83
N ARG A 88 22.22 -40.23 11.33
CA ARG A 88 22.15 -41.70 11.50
C ARG A 88 23.36 -42.40 10.88
N ALA A 89 23.75 -42.02 9.66
CA ALA A 89 24.91 -42.63 9.00
C ALA A 89 26.24 -42.31 9.71
N ARG A 90 26.35 -41.14 10.36
CA ARG A 90 27.50 -40.80 11.22
C ARG A 90 27.53 -41.67 12.49
N SER A 91 26.39 -41.86 13.14
CA SER A 91 26.26 -42.77 14.28
C SER A 91 26.66 -44.20 13.90
N GLN A 92 26.14 -44.72 12.77
CA GLN A 92 26.53 -46.04 12.26
C GLN A 92 28.03 -46.15 11.96
N CYS A 93 28.64 -45.10 11.40
CA CYS A 93 30.09 -45.04 11.21
C CYS A 93 30.86 -45.12 12.54
N LYS A 94 30.36 -44.49 13.60
CA LYS A 94 30.96 -44.55 14.95
C LYS A 94 30.86 -45.97 15.51
N THR A 95 29.66 -46.54 15.54
CA THR A 95 29.43 -47.92 16.01
C THR A 95 30.24 -48.94 15.23
N ALA A 96 30.40 -48.78 13.90
CA ALA A 96 31.21 -49.68 13.09
C ALA A 96 32.73 -49.57 13.36
N ARG A 97 33.20 -48.40 13.83
CA ARG A 97 34.60 -48.22 14.26
C ARG A 97 34.83 -48.85 15.63
N GLU A 98 33.88 -48.69 16.54
CA GLU A 98 33.92 -49.32 17.87
C GLU A 98 33.88 -50.85 17.77
N ALA A 99 33.07 -51.39 16.87
CA ALA A 99 32.95 -52.84 16.67
C ALA A 99 34.16 -53.51 15.98
N SER A 100 35.04 -52.75 15.30
CA SER A 100 36.17 -53.34 14.56
C SER A 100 37.29 -52.33 14.28
N ALA A 101 38.49 -52.65 14.75
CA ALA A 101 39.72 -51.91 14.42
C ALA A 101 40.09 -52.03 12.93
N ASN A 102 39.76 -53.15 12.26
CA ASN A 102 40.06 -53.38 10.84
C ASN A 102 39.27 -52.41 9.93
N PRO A 103 39.93 -51.52 9.16
CA PRO A 103 39.26 -50.55 8.27
C PRO A 103 38.60 -51.17 7.04
N LEU A 104 38.98 -52.39 6.66
CA LEU A 104 38.45 -53.12 5.51
C LEU A 104 37.25 -54.00 5.86
N ALA A 105 36.90 -54.11 7.15
CA ALA A 105 35.73 -54.86 7.59
C ALA A 105 34.47 -54.43 6.82
N ALA A 106 33.70 -55.42 6.36
CA ALA A 106 32.51 -55.20 5.52
C ALA A 106 31.55 -54.16 6.12
N ARG A 107 31.31 -54.24 7.44
CA ARG A 107 30.47 -53.29 8.20
C ARG A 107 30.98 -51.85 8.14
N ARG A 108 32.30 -51.62 8.20
CA ARG A 108 32.89 -50.26 8.08
C ARG A 108 32.80 -49.73 6.66
N ARG A 109 33.03 -50.57 5.65
CA ARG A 109 32.84 -50.19 4.24
C ARG A 109 31.38 -49.82 3.95
N ALA A 110 30.44 -50.66 4.38
CA ALA A 110 29.01 -50.40 4.25
C ALA A 110 28.58 -49.09 4.94
N ALA A 111 29.02 -48.86 6.18
CA ALA A 111 28.72 -47.61 6.90
C ALA A 111 29.31 -46.37 6.20
N ARG A 112 30.53 -46.45 5.65
CA ARG A 112 31.14 -45.37 4.87
C ARG A 112 30.37 -45.08 3.58
N LEU A 113 29.94 -46.12 2.86
CA LEU A 113 29.12 -45.98 1.65
C LEU A 113 27.76 -45.34 1.97
N ALA A 114 27.09 -45.80 3.04
CA ALA A 114 25.85 -45.20 3.52
C ALA A 114 26.03 -43.72 3.89
N ALA A 115 27.13 -43.37 4.57
CA ALA A 115 27.45 -41.98 4.89
C ALA A 115 27.74 -41.12 3.65
N LYS A 116 28.41 -41.67 2.63
CA LYS A 116 28.64 -40.99 1.35
C LYS A 116 27.32 -40.76 0.62
N ALA A 117 26.46 -41.77 0.53
CA ALA A 117 25.13 -41.66 -0.07
C ALA A 117 24.24 -40.63 0.67
N ALA A 118 24.20 -40.67 2.00
CA ALA A 118 23.44 -39.71 2.80
C ALA A 118 23.92 -38.25 2.59
N LYS A 119 25.25 -38.04 2.51
CA LYS A 119 25.81 -36.72 2.17
C LYS A 119 25.40 -36.28 0.75
N GLY A 120 25.41 -37.19 -0.23
CA GLY A 120 24.94 -36.95 -1.59
C GLY A 120 23.48 -36.51 -1.62
N ARG A 121 22.59 -37.26 -0.97
CA ARG A 121 21.16 -36.92 -0.84
C ARG A 121 20.96 -35.57 -0.17
N ARG A 122 21.71 -35.25 0.89
CA ARG A 122 21.64 -33.93 1.55
C ARG A 122 22.06 -32.80 0.62
N ARG A 123 23.05 -33.00 -0.26
CA ARG A 123 23.45 -32.00 -1.27
C ARG A 123 22.35 -31.82 -2.32
N ALA A 124 21.76 -32.91 -2.81
CA ALA A 124 20.64 -32.86 -3.75
C ALA A 124 19.41 -32.15 -3.13
N ALA A 125 19.02 -32.52 -1.91
CA ALA A 125 17.90 -31.87 -1.21
C ALA A 125 18.17 -30.38 -0.94
N ARG A 126 19.43 -29.99 -0.65
CA ARG A 126 19.81 -28.57 -0.56
C ARG A 126 19.65 -27.85 -1.89
N ALA A 127 20.00 -28.48 -3.01
CA ALA A 127 19.77 -27.92 -4.33
C ALA A 127 18.26 -27.78 -4.62
N GLY A 128 17.45 -28.79 -4.29
CA GLY A 128 15.99 -28.73 -4.39
C GLY A 128 15.38 -27.57 -3.61
N VAL A 129 15.82 -27.32 -2.37
CA VAL A 129 15.38 -26.14 -1.60
C VAL A 129 15.80 -24.82 -2.26
N LYS A 130 16.98 -24.76 -2.91
CA LYS A 130 17.39 -23.55 -3.65
C LYS A 130 16.49 -23.32 -4.85
N THR A 131 16.21 -24.35 -5.64
CA THR A 131 15.29 -24.27 -6.78
C THR A 131 13.88 -23.86 -6.33
N ALA A 132 13.34 -24.49 -5.29
CA ALA A 132 12.02 -24.15 -4.75
C ALA A 132 11.94 -22.72 -4.16
N ARG A 133 13.07 -22.13 -3.73
CA ARG A 133 13.11 -20.72 -3.31
C ARG A 133 13.00 -19.74 -4.47
N VAL A 134 13.40 -20.14 -5.67
CA VAL A 134 13.24 -19.31 -6.88
C VAL A 134 11.78 -19.26 -7.29
N THR A 135 11.08 -20.41 -7.22
CA THR A 135 9.65 -20.51 -7.57
C THR A 135 8.71 -20.04 -6.46
N TYR A 136 9.11 -20.15 -5.19
CA TYR A 136 8.37 -19.59 -4.05
C TYR A 136 9.24 -18.58 -3.26
N PRO A 137 9.44 -17.37 -3.78
CA PRO A 137 10.24 -16.36 -3.12
C PRO A 137 9.56 -15.85 -1.84
N ALA A 138 10.37 -15.48 -0.85
CA ALA A 138 9.88 -14.80 0.35
C ALA A 138 9.20 -13.47 -0.03
N SER A 139 8.10 -13.11 0.64
CA SER A 139 7.44 -11.81 0.44
C SER A 139 8.42 -10.70 0.76
N LEU A 140 8.44 -9.59 0.02
CA LEU A 140 9.45 -8.52 0.17
C LEU A 140 9.66 -7.99 1.60
N TYR A 141 8.62 -8.05 2.45
CA TYR A 141 8.75 -7.75 3.88
C TYR A 141 9.76 -8.65 4.61
N GLN A 142 9.86 -9.94 4.25
CA GLN A 142 10.81 -10.85 4.88
C GLN A 142 12.27 -10.62 4.45
N PRO A 143 12.61 -10.43 3.16
CA PRO A 143 13.93 -9.97 2.74
C PRO A 143 14.27 -8.58 3.26
N ALA A 144 13.32 -7.65 3.40
CA ALA A 144 13.58 -6.37 4.06
C ALA A 144 14.04 -6.61 5.50
N LEU A 145 13.25 -7.36 6.29
CA LEU A 145 13.61 -7.75 7.65
C LEU A 145 14.92 -8.55 7.72
N GLN A 146 15.17 -9.44 6.76
CA GLN A 146 16.40 -10.24 6.69
C GLN A 146 17.61 -9.42 6.25
N ALA A 147 17.48 -8.47 5.33
CA ALA A 147 18.54 -7.55 4.96
C ALA A 147 18.93 -6.69 6.16
N HIS A 148 17.95 -6.21 6.93
CA HIS A 148 18.22 -5.50 8.18
C HIS A 148 18.86 -6.40 9.26
N ALA A 149 18.43 -7.66 9.39
CA ALA A 149 19.09 -8.63 10.27
C ALA A 149 20.50 -9.01 9.77
N VAL A 150 20.73 -9.05 8.46
CA VAL A 150 22.04 -9.28 7.83
C VAL A 150 22.92 -8.04 7.89
N HIS A 151 22.41 -6.87 8.24
CA HIS A 151 23.23 -5.75 8.71
C HIS A 151 23.52 -5.82 10.22
N ALA A 152 22.66 -6.47 11.00
CA ALA A 152 22.94 -6.78 12.41
C ALA A 152 23.95 -7.93 12.62
N VAL A 153 24.11 -8.85 11.65
CA VAL A 153 25.05 -9.99 11.77
C VAL A 153 26.54 -9.61 11.57
N PRO A 154 26.94 -8.77 10.60
CA PRO A 154 28.25 -8.15 10.54
C PRO A 154 28.47 -7.19 11.70
N ALA A 155 27.40 -6.60 12.25
CA ALA A 155 27.47 -5.76 13.44
C ALA A 155 27.89 -6.56 14.69
N GLY A 156 27.61 -7.87 14.78
CA GLY A 156 28.18 -8.70 15.85
C GLY A 156 29.69 -8.91 15.72
N LEU A 157 30.25 -8.82 14.51
CA LEU A 157 31.69 -8.97 14.26
C LEU A 157 32.44 -7.63 14.41
N VAL A 158 31.79 -6.52 14.07
CA VAL A 158 32.30 -5.15 14.32
C VAL A 158 32.13 -4.77 15.80
N SER A 159 31.02 -5.10 16.45
CA SER A 159 30.79 -4.88 17.90
C SER A 159 31.68 -5.76 18.79
N TRP A 160 32.19 -6.89 18.27
CA TRP A 160 33.24 -7.67 18.94
C TRP A 160 34.64 -7.02 18.83
N LEU A 161 34.88 -6.19 17.79
CA LEU A 161 36.15 -5.50 17.51
C LEU A 161 36.19 -4.05 18.01
N SER A 162 35.05 -3.38 18.09
CA SER A 162 34.85 -2.06 18.68
C SER A 162 33.84 -2.24 19.81
N SER A 163 34.20 -1.95 21.06
CA SER A 163 33.37 -2.11 22.27
C SER A 163 32.10 -1.23 22.32
N GLN A 164 31.37 -1.13 21.22
CA GLN A 164 30.13 -0.41 21.05
C GLN A 164 29.09 -1.40 20.51
N ASP A 165 28.01 -1.57 21.25
CA ASP A 165 26.83 -2.27 20.76
C ASP A 165 26.26 -1.51 19.57
N TRP A 166 26.00 -2.22 18.47
CA TRP A 166 25.28 -1.63 17.35
C TRP A 166 23.85 -1.30 17.79
N PRO A 167 23.43 -0.03 17.82
CA PRO A 167 22.17 0.34 18.43
C PRO A 167 21.00 -0.28 17.66
N VAL A 168 20.06 -0.90 18.38
CA VAL A 168 18.76 -1.31 17.83
C VAL A 168 18.08 -0.12 17.14
N GLU A 169 18.33 1.09 17.63
CA GLU A 169 17.91 2.38 17.08
C GLU A 169 18.38 2.61 15.63
N MET A 170 19.61 2.21 15.28
CA MET A 170 20.13 2.34 13.90
C MET A 170 19.37 1.43 12.93
N SER A 171 18.98 0.23 13.38
CA SER A 171 18.18 -0.71 12.58
C SER A 171 16.73 -0.24 12.41
N ALA A 172 16.14 0.32 13.48
CA ALA A 172 14.82 0.95 13.43
C ALA A 172 14.82 2.21 12.55
N GLY A 173 15.91 3.00 12.58
CA GLY A 173 16.10 4.17 11.74
C GLY A 173 16.18 3.81 10.25
N LEU A 174 16.88 2.73 9.89
CA LEU A 174 16.93 2.23 8.51
C LEU A 174 15.57 1.71 8.02
N LEU A 175 14.82 1.02 8.88
CA LEU A 175 13.45 0.62 8.58
C LEU A 175 12.54 1.84 8.36
N GLY A 176 12.67 2.86 9.22
CA GLY A 176 11.98 4.13 9.10
C GLY A 176 12.33 4.85 7.80
N LEU A 177 13.61 4.88 7.41
CA LEU A 177 14.07 5.51 6.18
C LEU A 177 13.60 4.77 4.93
N HIS A 178 13.57 3.43 4.96
CA HIS A 178 13.04 2.62 3.86
C HIS A 178 11.52 2.78 3.71
N ALA A 179 10.79 2.81 4.83
CA ALA A 179 9.35 3.08 4.83
C ALA A 179 9.05 4.50 4.36
N ALA A 180 9.84 5.49 4.80
CA ALA A 180 9.75 6.88 4.36
C ALA A 180 10.04 7.01 2.87
N GLY A 181 11.09 6.37 2.34
CA GLY A 181 11.39 6.38 0.91
C GLY A 181 10.29 5.74 0.05
N LEU A 182 9.69 4.63 0.49
CA LEU A 182 8.52 4.06 -0.20
C LEU A 182 7.31 4.99 -0.13
N TRP A 183 7.04 5.59 1.03
CA TRP A 183 5.93 6.52 1.21
C TRP A 183 6.12 7.78 0.33
N LEU A 184 7.32 8.35 0.33
CA LEU A 184 7.69 9.51 -0.47
C LEU A 184 7.64 9.20 -1.96
N GLY A 185 8.16 8.04 -2.36
CA GLY A 185 8.13 7.57 -3.74
C GLY A 185 6.72 7.29 -4.23
N ARG A 186 5.85 6.70 -3.41
CA ARG A 186 4.42 6.49 -3.77
C ARG A 186 3.63 7.78 -3.80
N ARG A 187 3.95 8.75 -2.93
CA ARG A 187 3.35 10.08 -2.95
C ARG A 187 3.60 10.80 -4.28
N HIS A 188 4.77 10.59 -4.88
CA HIS A 188 5.06 11.10 -6.23
C HIS A 188 4.78 10.11 -7.36
N ALA A 189 4.74 8.79 -7.17
CA ALA A 189 4.43 7.83 -8.24
C ALA A 189 2.96 7.91 -8.67
N VAL A 190 2.09 8.42 -7.78
CA VAL A 190 0.73 8.86 -8.14
C VAL A 190 0.76 10.13 -9.02
N VAL A 191 1.91 10.80 -9.15
CA VAL A 191 2.09 12.10 -9.84
C VAL A 191 3.14 12.05 -10.97
N ALA A 192 4.01 11.03 -11.03
CA ALA A 192 5.05 10.87 -12.04
C ALA A 192 4.48 10.11 -13.25
N PRO A 193 4.64 10.64 -14.48
CA PRO A 193 3.89 10.17 -15.64
C PRO A 193 4.49 8.86 -16.16
N ALA A 194 3.93 7.73 -15.70
CA ALA A 194 3.93 6.53 -16.51
C ALA A 194 2.99 6.77 -17.69
N ALA A 195 3.47 6.45 -18.90
CA ALA A 195 2.78 6.55 -20.19
C ALA A 195 1.24 6.60 -20.10
N VAL A 196 0.68 7.79 -20.39
CA VAL A 196 -0.71 8.09 -20.80
C VAL A 196 -1.77 7.12 -20.26
N GLU A 197 -1.91 7.04 -18.93
CA GLU A 197 -3.22 7.03 -18.31
C GLU A 197 -3.31 8.30 -17.47
N GLU A 198 -4.15 9.24 -17.92
CA GLU A 198 -4.29 10.59 -17.35
C GLU A 198 -4.53 10.55 -15.83
N ALA A 199 -3.47 10.87 -15.08
CA ALA A 199 -3.48 10.93 -13.62
C ALA A 199 -4.65 11.80 -13.13
N VAL A 200 -5.47 11.21 -12.25
CA VAL A 200 -6.67 11.86 -11.70
C VAL A 200 -6.26 13.07 -10.87
N SER A 201 -6.75 14.25 -11.25
CA SER A 201 -6.38 15.51 -10.59
C SER A 201 -6.79 15.53 -9.10
N ALA A 202 -6.23 16.44 -8.30
CA ALA A 202 -6.62 16.56 -6.89
C ALA A 202 -8.12 16.89 -6.72
N GLU A 203 -8.67 17.73 -7.60
CA GLU A 203 -10.11 18.02 -7.65
C GLU A 203 -10.90 16.75 -7.99
N GLU A 204 -10.45 15.98 -8.99
CA GLU A 204 -11.11 14.73 -9.38
C GLU A 204 -11.08 13.69 -8.26
N ARG A 205 -9.96 13.53 -7.54
CA ARG A 205 -9.87 12.62 -6.39
C ARG A 205 -10.86 12.99 -5.30
N GLN A 206 -10.95 14.27 -4.95
CA GLN A 206 -11.95 14.75 -3.99
C GLN A 206 -13.39 14.46 -4.45
N LEU A 207 -13.66 14.60 -5.75
CA LEU A 207 -14.98 14.29 -6.32
C LEU A 207 -15.27 12.79 -6.30
N LEU A 208 -14.27 11.94 -6.57
CA LEU A 208 -14.40 10.49 -6.49
C LEU A 208 -14.67 10.03 -5.05
N ASP A 209 -13.92 10.54 -4.08
CA ASP A 209 -14.12 10.21 -2.66
C ASP A 209 -15.53 10.58 -2.19
N ARG A 210 -16.10 11.67 -2.74
CA ARG A 210 -17.47 12.11 -2.39
C ARG A 210 -18.57 11.46 -3.22
N LEU A 211 -18.23 10.93 -4.39
CA LEU A 211 -19.12 10.11 -5.21
C LEU A 211 -19.13 8.65 -4.77
N ASP A 212 -18.17 8.24 -3.94
CA ASP A 212 -18.13 6.90 -3.39
C ASP A 212 -19.47 6.56 -2.69
N PRO A 213 -20.02 5.35 -2.91
CA PRO A 213 -21.31 4.97 -2.35
C PRO A 213 -21.38 5.10 -0.82
N GLU A 214 -20.29 4.84 -0.10
CA GLU A 214 -20.27 4.95 1.37
C GLU A 214 -20.39 6.41 1.80
N TYR A 215 -19.61 7.31 1.19
CA TYR A 215 -19.68 8.73 1.49
C TYR A 215 -21.04 9.32 1.11
N TRP A 216 -21.53 8.98 -0.09
CA TRP A 216 -22.81 9.45 -0.60
C TRP A 216 -23.95 9.06 0.34
N THR A 217 -24.04 7.78 0.71
CA THR A 217 -25.10 7.27 1.59
C THR A 217 -25.11 7.97 2.95
N ALA A 218 -23.93 8.24 3.51
CA ALA A 218 -23.80 8.91 4.81
C ALA A 218 -24.26 10.38 4.79
N HIS A 219 -24.17 11.07 3.64
CA HIS A 219 -24.36 12.53 3.58
C HIS A 219 -25.52 13.00 2.69
N ALA A 220 -26.04 12.15 1.81
CA ALA A 220 -27.10 12.50 0.86
C ALA A 220 -28.40 12.93 1.57
N ALA A 221 -28.76 12.26 2.66
CA ALA A 221 -29.98 12.59 3.41
C ALA A 221 -29.97 14.03 3.94
N GLY A 222 -28.84 14.47 4.51
CA GLY A 222 -28.67 15.85 5.01
C GLY A 222 -28.70 16.93 3.91
N ARG A 223 -28.63 16.54 2.63
CA ARG A 223 -28.75 17.43 1.47
C ARG A 223 -30.08 17.29 0.74
N GLY A 224 -31.04 16.54 1.32
CA GLY A 224 -32.33 16.28 0.70
C GLY A 224 -32.25 15.36 -0.52
N LEU A 225 -31.24 14.50 -0.57
CA LEU A 225 -30.99 13.48 -1.60
C LEU A 225 -31.17 12.05 -1.05
N ALA A 226 -31.85 11.90 0.10
CA ALA A 226 -32.22 10.59 0.65
C ALA A 226 -32.97 9.76 -0.39
N GLY A 227 -32.65 8.47 -0.52
CA GLY A 227 -33.25 7.62 -1.55
C GLY A 227 -32.47 7.57 -2.88
N THR A 228 -31.32 8.24 -2.95
CA THR A 228 -30.37 8.13 -4.08
C THR A 228 -29.12 7.38 -3.66
N LEU A 229 -28.58 6.54 -4.54
CA LEU A 229 -27.37 5.75 -4.27
C LEU A 229 -26.44 5.77 -5.49
N THR A 230 -25.20 6.18 -5.33
CA THR A 230 -24.19 6.12 -6.38
C THR A 230 -23.67 4.70 -6.59
N THR A 231 -23.18 4.40 -7.78
CA THR A 231 -22.28 3.27 -8.04
C THR A 231 -20.83 3.76 -8.03
N PRO A 232 -19.84 2.84 -7.97
CA PRO A 232 -18.44 3.22 -8.16
C PRO A 232 -18.28 4.10 -9.41
N PRO A 233 -17.76 5.34 -9.27
CA PRO A 233 -17.61 6.26 -10.38
C PRO A 233 -16.49 5.82 -11.32
N THR A 234 -16.65 6.12 -12.61
CA THR A 234 -15.65 5.87 -13.66
C THR A 234 -15.06 7.18 -14.14
N VAL A 235 -13.74 7.24 -14.32
CA VAL A 235 -13.05 8.39 -14.91
C VAL A 235 -12.83 8.10 -16.40
N GLY A 236 -13.23 9.02 -17.26
CA GLY A 236 -13.00 8.93 -18.70
C GLY A 236 -12.44 10.24 -19.27
N PRO A 237 -12.24 10.32 -20.58
CA PRO A 237 -11.61 11.47 -21.24
C PRO A 237 -12.35 12.80 -21.03
N GLY A 238 -13.67 12.75 -20.85
CA GLY A 238 -14.51 13.92 -20.58
C GLY A 238 -14.66 14.26 -19.10
N GLY A 239 -14.01 13.53 -18.20
CA GLY A 239 -14.14 13.66 -16.75
C GLY A 239 -14.84 12.47 -16.09
N ILE A 240 -15.53 12.71 -14.99
CA ILE A 240 -16.11 11.65 -14.14
C ILE A 240 -17.55 11.33 -14.57
N ARG A 241 -17.87 10.04 -14.71
CA ARG A 241 -19.22 9.53 -14.91
C ARG A 241 -19.59 8.59 -13.77
N CYS A 242 -20.77 8.79 -13.19
CA CYS A 242 -21.29 7.98 -12.10
C CYS A 242 -22.77 7.66 -12.33
N GLU A 243 -23.17 6.40 -12.17
CA GLU A 243 -24.59 6.04 -12.16
C GLU A 243 -25.17 6.26 -10.77
N VAL A 244 -26.40 6.76 -10.72
CA VAL A 244 -27.15 6.97 -9.48
C VAL A 244 -28.44 6.18 -9.58
N ARG A 245 -28.60 5.21 -8.70
CA ARG A 245 -29.86 4.54 -8.48
C ARG A 245 -30.82 5.50 -7.80
N LEU A 246 -32.01 5.62 -8.38
CA LEU A 246 -33.13 6.38 -7.87
C LEU A 246 -34.10 5.38 -7.24
N ASP A 247 -34.54 5.64 -6.02
CA ASP A 247 -35.67 4.90 -5.47
C ASP A 247 -36.98 5.28 -6.21
N GLY A 248 -38.09 4.62 -5.85
CA GLY A 248 -39.39 4.85 -6.49
C GLY A 248 -39.98 6.25 -6.28
N THR A 249 -39.36 7.10 -5.46
CA THR A 249 -39.79 8.49 -5.21
C THR A 249 -39.02 9.49 -6.07
N TRP A 250 -37.85 9.12 -6.58
CA TRP A 250 -37.00 9.96 -7.40
C TRP A 250 -37.23 9.75 -8.89
N THR A 251 -37.34 10.87 -9.62
CA THR A 251 -37.22 10.88 -11.09
C THR A 251 -35.92 11.55 -11.50
N VAL A 252 -35.43 11.24 -12.70
CA VAL A 252 -34.24 11.90 -13.28
C VAL A 252 -34.43 13.42 -13.31
N LYS A 253 -35.64 13.89 -13.63
CA LYS A 253 -36.01 15.31 -13.64
C LYS A 253 -35.95 15.91 -12.23
N ALA A 254 -36.44 15.21 -11.21
CA ALA A 254 -36.38 15.66 -9.82
C ALA A 254 -34.93 15.77 -9.32
N LEU A 255 -34.08 14.78 -9.65
CA LEU A 255 -32.65 14.82 -9.32
C LEU A 255 -31.94 15.97 -10.05
N ALA A 256 -32.22 16.16 -11.35
CA ALA A 256 -31.71 17.29 -12.13
C ALA A 256 -32.14 18.65 -11.55
N GLY A 257 -33.36 18.75 -11.02
CA GLY A 257 -33.85 19.93 -10.30
C GLY A 257 -33.10 20.22 -9.01
N LYS A 258 -32.42 19.24 -8.41
CA LYS A 258 -31.58 19.39 -7.20
C LYS A 258 -30.08 19.42 -7.52
N THR A 259 -29.71 19.90 -8.70
CA THR A 259 -28.29 19.99 -9.11
C THR A 259 -27.44 20.75 -8.09
N ASP A 260 -27.96 21.82 -7.46
CA ASP A 260 -27.21 22.57 -6.46
C ASP A 260 -26.98 21.78 -5.17
N SER A 261 -27.95 20.96 -4.74
CA SER A 261 -27.77 20.04 -3.61
C SER A 261 -26.71 18.99 -3.91
N VAL A 262 -26.70 18.44 -5.13
CA VAL A 262 -25.66 17.49 -5.59
C VAL A 262 -24.30 18.19 -5.62
N ARG A 263 -24.20 19.38 -6.19
CA ARG A 263 -22.97 20.17 -6.23
C ARG A 263 -22.44 20.44 -4.82
N ALA A 264 -23.32 20.81 -3.90
CA ALA A 264 -22.95 21.14 -2.54
C ALA A 264 -22.56 19.88 -1.71
N LEU A 265 -23.16 18.72 -1.99
CA LEU A 265 -22.76 17.43 -1.44
C LEU A 265 -21.34 17.06 -1.90
N LEU A 266 -21.08 17.21 -3.20
CA LEU A 266 -19.77 16.97 -3.79
C LEU A 266 -18.75 18.05 -3.42
N GLY A 267 -19.21 19.19 -2.87
CA GLY A 267 -18.45 20.43 -2.73
C GLY A 267 -17.68 20.79 -4.01
N ALA A 268 -18.34 20.61 -5.15
CA ALA A 268 -17.83 20.96 -6.46
C ALA A 268 -17.91 22.48 -6.67
N ARG A 269 -16.90 23.06 -7.34
CA ARG A 269 -16.92 24.48 -7.73
C ARG A 269 -18.14 24.80 -8.59
N THR A 270 -18.68 26.01 -8.47
CA THR A 270 -19.87 26.45 -9.24
C THR A 270 -19.65 26.40 -10.75
N ALA A 271 -18.43 26.69 -11.21
CA ALA A 271 -18.04 26.63 -12.62
C ALA A 271 -17.93 25.20 -13.19
N LEU A 272 -17.92 24.15 -12.36
CA LEU A 272 -17.82 22.77 -12.85
C LEU A 272 -19.13 22.41 -13.56
N ARG A 273 -19.03 22.05 -14.84
CA ARG A 273 -20.20 21.60 -15.60
C ARG A 273 -20.61 20.21 -15.11
N LEU A 274 -21.81 20.15 -14.53
CA LEU A 274 -22.46 18.94 -14.05
C LEU A 274 -23.71 18.71 -14.89
N ARG A 275 -23.86 17.50 -15.42
CA ARG A 275 -25.05 17.09 -16.18
C ARG A 275 -25.66 15.85 -15.53
N ILE A 276 -26.98 15.84 -15.40
CA ILE A 276 -27.76 14.69 -14.94
C ILE A 276 -28.64 14.22 -16.09
N THR A 277 -28.48 12.97 -16.53
CA THR A 277 -29.30 12.37 -17.59
C THR A 277 -29.94 11.07 -17.13
N GLY A 278 -30.85 10.50 -17.92
CA GLY A 278 -31.37 9.16 -17.65
C GLY A 278 -30.31 8.09 -17.87
N GLY A 279 -30.32 7.05 -17.05
CA GLY A 279 -29.52 5.85 -17.24
C GLY A 279 -30.12 4.90 -18.27
N ALA A 280 -29.38 3.84 -18.62
CA ALA A 280 -29.85 2.80 -19.53
C ALA A 280 -31.00 1.93 -18.94
N ARG A 281 -31.20 2.00 -17.62
CA ARG A 281 -32.21 1.24 -16.87
C ARG A 281 -33.22 2.21 -16.24
N GLY A 282 -34.49 1.80 -16.16
CA GLY A 282 -35.51 2.54 -15.42
C GLY A 282 -35.13 2.67 -13.93
N GLY A 283 -35.35 3.85 -13.35
CA GLY A 283 -34.93 4.14 -11.96
C GLY A 283 -33.44 4.44 -11.81
N TRP A 284 -32.74 4.80 -12.88
CA TRP A 284 -31.34 5.22 -12.84
C TRP A 284 -31.12 6.57 -13.50
N ALA A 285 -30.22 7.36 -12.94
CA ALA A 285 -29.67 8.56 -13.53
C ALA A 285 -28.16 8.39 -13.77
N ILE A 286 -27.60 9.22 -14.65
CA ILE A 286 -26.16 9.33 -14.87
C ILE A 286 -25.75 10.76 -14.52
N LEU A 287 -24.82 10.87 -13.57
CA LEU A 287 -24.09 12.09 -13.27
C LEU A 287 -22.83 12.14 -14.13
N THR A 288 -22.66 13.23 -14.88
CA THR A 288 -21.46 13.50 -15.67
C THR A 288 -20.85 14.82 -15.21
N LEU A 289 -19.61 14.77 -14.73
CA LEU A 289 -18.83 15.91 -14.28
C LEU A 289 -17.72 16.16 -15.29
N ALA A 290 -17.73 17.33 -15.94
CA ALA A 290 -16.70 17.70 -16.91
C ALA A 290 -15.45 18.23 -16.20
N THR A 291 -14.68 17.32 -15.60
CA THR A 291 -13.46 17.64 -14.84
C THR A 291 -12.22 17.73 -15.71
N ARG A 292 -12.29 17.24 -16.95
CA ARG A 292 -11.21 17.30 -17.94
C ARG A 292 -11.63 18.20 -19.09
N HIS A 293 -10.71 19.04 -19.55
CA HIS A 293 -10.85 19.61 -20.87
C HIS A 293 -10.75 18.45 -21.86
N ALA A 294 -11.77 18.25 -22.70
CA ALA A 294 -11.61 17.38 -23.85
C ALA A 294 -10.39 17.89 -24.59
N THR A 295 -9.31 17.11 -24.57
CA THR A 295 -8.04 17.45 -25.20
C THR A 295 -8.29 17.88 -26.63
N ASP A 296 -7.65 18.99 -27.03
CA ASP A 296 -7.66 19.51 -28.39
C ASP A 296 -7.43 18.35 -29.38
N GLY A 297 -8.46 17.96 -30.11
CA GLY A 297 -8.38 16.91 -31.14
C GLY A 297 -9.62 16.04 -31.35
N GLN A 298 -10.50 15.87 -30.35
CA GLN A 298 -11.80 15.22 -30.58
C GLN A 298 -12.94 16.21 -30.38
N SER A 299 -13.33 16.84 -31.48
CA SER A 299 -14.55 17.62 -31.53
C SER A 299 -15.76 16.74 -31.21
N ALA A 300 -16.61 17.22 -30.30
CA ALA A 300 -17.97 16.72 -30.11
C ALA A 300 -18.92 17.21 -31.23
N ALA A 301 -18.40 17.94 -32.22
CA ALA A 301 -19.16 18.26 -33.42
C ALA A 301 -19.49 16.97 -34.18
N TRP A 302 -20.75 16.89 -34.60
CA TRP A 302 -21.23 15.88 -35.52
C TRP A 302 -20.42 15.94 -36.82
N THR A 303 -19.94 14.78 -37.30
CA THR A 303 -19.33 14.66 -38.63
C THR A 303 -19.97 13.50 -39.41
N PRO A 304 -20.19 13.66 -40.73
CA PRO A 304 -20.88 12.65 -41.55
C PRO A 304 -20.20 11.28 -41.58
N ALA A 305 -18.88 11.22 -41.32
CA ALA A 305 -18.09 10.00 -41.31
C ALA A 305 -18.43 9.02 -40.17
N ARG A 306 -19.33 9.39 -39.24
CA ARG A 306 -19.78 8.56 -38.12
C ARG A 306 -21.12 7.86 -38.34
N ILE A 307 -21.69 7.94 -39.55
CA ILE A 307 -22.82 7.11 -39.93
C ILE A 307 -22.29 5.67 -40.13
N PRO A 308 -22.78 4.67 -39.39
CA PRO A 308 -22.46 3.28 -39.70
C PRO A 308 -22.85 3.01 -41.15
N ALA A 309 -21.95 2.45 -41.96
CA ALA A 309 -22.36 1.92 -43.24
C ALA A 309 -23.50 0.92 -42.99
N ASP A 310 -24.56 1.03 -43.80
CA ASP A 310 -25.80 0.26 -43.63
C ASP A 310 -25.51 -1.21 -43.28
N PRO A 311 -26.27 -1.80 -42.34
CA PRO A 311 -26.14 -3.22 -42.06
C PRO A 311 -26.49 -4.01 -43.33
N THR A 312 -25.51 -4.77 -43.83
CA THR A 312 -25.74 -5.83 -44.82
C THR A 312 -26.17 -7.10 -44.13
#